data_AF-A0A7S0XTZ9-F1
#
_entry.id   AF-A0A7S0XTZ9-F1
#
_cell.length_a   1.000
_cell.length_b   1.000
_cell.length_c   1.000
_cell.angle_alpha   90.00
_cell.angle_beta   90.00
_cell.angle_gamma   90.00
#
_symmetry.space_group_name_H-M   'P 1'
#
loop_
_entity.id
_entity.type
_entity.pdbx_description
1 polymer ?
#
loop_
_entity_poly.entity_id
_entity_poly.type
_entity_poly.pdbx_seq_one_letter_code
_entity_poly.pdbx_strand_id
1 'polypeptide(L)'
;PVFHIDVHGKMDRKDNLDLDIGMGPMEHCWADRDDAEGQAEVLALKEHLASGMREAFKVLKGKTFQVHQKMMHMTVEEDPYLNAYWGGSTFETISHQSVNMRVPAIQLEIPHTMRKELVSNEALFKKFATALLNSYKYCVSTFKSHTNKPSCCGCADFENVEGVESARSLILRKEGRPACKTLEETELMLRELHHIERTTSEKQI
;
A
#
# COMPACT_ATOMS: atom_id res chain seq x y z
N PRO A 1 7.56 -7.56 -14.92
CA PRO A 1 7.12 -6.69 -13.80
C PRO A 1 7.36 -7.41 -12.47
N VAL A 2 7.76 -6.70 -11.43
CA VAL A 2 7.77 -7.20 -10.05
C VAL A 2 6.45 -6.76 -9.42
N PHE A 3 5.84 -7.58 -8.57
CA PHE A 3 4.61 -7.24 -7.84
C PHE A 3 4.85 -7.51 -6.35
N HIS A 4 4.61 -6.50 -5.52
CA HIS A 4 4.79 -6.57 -4.08
C HIS A 4 3.46 -6.86 -3.39
N ILE A 5 3.48 -7.79 -2.43
CA ILE A 5 2.32 -8.12 -1.60
C ILE A 5 2.78 -8.02 -0.15
N ASP A 6 2.30 -6.99 0.54
CA ASP A 6 2.60 -6.74 1.95
C ASP A 6 1.49 -7.36 2.82
N VAL A 7 1.83 -8.35 3.66
CA VAL A 7 0.84 -9.13 4.41
C VAL A 7 0.91 -8.78 5.89
N HIS A 8 -0.19 -8.22 6.39
CA HIS A 8 -0.34 -7.75 7.76
C HIS A 8 -1.48 -8.45 8.49
N GLY A 9 -1.47 -8.31 9.81
CA GLY A 9 -2.52 -8.81 10.67
C GLY A 9 -3.19 -7.68 11.44
N LYS A 10 -4.51 -7.56 11.31
CA LYS A 10 -5.32 -6.67 12.15
C LYS A 10 -6.08 -7.42 13.25
N MET A 11 -6.61 -6.68 14.21
CA MET A 11 -7.56 -7.20 15.19
C MET A 11 -8.95 -7.36 14.56
N ASP A 12 -9.75 -8.27 15.10
CA ASP A 12 -11.14 -8.43 14.66
C ASP A 12 -11.97 -7.20 15.05
N ARG A 13 -12.68 -6.61 14.08
CA ARG A 13 -13.53 -5.43 14.29
C ARG A 13 -14.86 -5.83 14.97
N LYS A 14 -15.54 -4.87 15.58
CA LYS A 14 -16.78 -5.10 16.37
C LYS A 14 -18.01 -5.42 15.53
N ASP A 15 -17.96 -5.13 14.25
CA ASP A 15 -19.10 -5.15 13.33
C ASP A 15 -18.83 -5.88 12.01
N ASN A 16 -17.56 -6.18 11.69
CA ASN A 16 -17.19 -6.92 10.48
C ASN A 16 -15.98 -7.83 10.69
N LEU A 17 -15.81 -8.75 9.74
CA LEU A 17 -14.68 -9.67 9.65
C LEU A 17 -14.08 -9.63 8.24
N ASP A 18 -13.89 -8.42 7.72
CA ASP A 18 -13.39 -8.19 6.37
C ASP A 18 -11.88 -8.41 6.27
N LEU A 19 -11.42 -9.05 5.20
CA LEU A 19 -10.07 -8.88 4.68
C LEU A 19 -9.98 -7.51 4.02
N ASP A 20 -9.08 -6.63 4.49
CA ASP A 20 -8.87 -5.35 3.82
C ASP A 20 -7.88 -5.55 2.66
N ILE A 21 -8.23 -5.04 1.48
CA ILE A 21 -7.35 -4.92 0.32
C ILE A 21 -6.93 -3.45 0.19
N GLY A 22 -5.72 -3.14 0.65
CA GLY A 22 -5.14 -1.81 0.56
C GLY A 22 -4.38 -1.61 -0.75
N MET A 23 -4.82 -0.63 -1.54
CA MET A 23 -4.18 -0.21 -2.79
C MET A 23 -3.97 1.32 -2.87
N GLY A 24 -4.20 2.01 -1.74
CA GLY A 24 -4.18 3.46 -1.64
C GLY A 24 -2.94 4.11 -2.28
N PRO A 25 -1.71 3.60 -2.07
CA PRO A 25 -0.55 4.16 -2.74
C PRO A 25 -0.66 4.15 -4.27
N MET A 26 -1.11 3.07 -4.91
CA MET A 26 -1.27 3.07 -6.37
C MET A 26 -2.40 4.00 -6.81
N GLU A 27 -3.51 4.00 -6.07
CA GLU A 27 -4.68 4.85 -6.35
C GLU A 27 -4.34 6.34 -6.30
N HIS A 28 -3.51 6.75 -5.33
CA HIS A 28 -3.15 8.15 -5.14
C HIS A 28 -1.88 8.58 -5.88
N CYS A 29 -0.92 7.67 -6.09
CA CYS A 29 0.40 8.03 -6.64
C CYS A 29 0.53 7.72 -8.13
N TRP A 30 -0.21 6.73 -8.65
CA TRP A 30 -0.12 6.32 -10.06
C TRP A 30 -1.39 6.67 -10.83
N ALA A 31 -2.55 6.53 -10.18
CA ALA A 31 -3.86 6.77 -10.76
C ALA A 31 -4.42 8.15 -10.39
N ASP A 32 -3.62 9.20 -10.62
CA ASP A 32 -4.05 10.59 -10.39
C ASP A 32 -5.37 10.88 -11.14
N ARG A 33 -6.13 11.89 -10.71
CA ARG A 33 -7.51 12.17 -11.16
C ARG A 33 -7.63 12.29 -12.68
N ASP A 34 -6.56 12.69 -13.36
CA ASP A 34 -6.51 12.88 -14.82
C ASP A 34 -5.94 11.67 -15.59
N ASP A 35 -5.54 10.59 -14.92
CA ASP A 35 -5.05 9.35 -15.54
C ASP A 35 -6.12 8.23 -15.51
N ALA A 36 -7.08 8.32 -16.43
CA ALA A 36 -8.18 7.36 -16.54
C ALA A 36 -7.69 5.93 -16.87
N GLU A 37 -6.59 5.79 -17.61
CA GLU A 37 -6.02 4.47 -17.94
C GLU A 37 -5.37 3.84 -16.70
N GLY A 38 -4.59 4.61 -15.94
CA GLY A 38 -4.00 4.18 -14.67
C GLY A 38 -5.05 3.81 -13.63
N GLN A 39 -6.11 4.60 -13.50
CA GLN A 39 -7.26 4.29 -12.64
C GLN A 39 -7.92 2.97 -13.03
N ALA A 40 -8.17 2.76 -14.32
CA ALA A 40 -8.78 1.52 -14.80
C ALA A 40 -7.89 0.30 -14.53
N GLU A 41 -6.56 0.43 -14.68
CA GLU A 41 -5.60 -0.65 -14.42
C GLU A 41 -5.54 -1.02 -12.94
N VAL A 42 -5.47 -0.03 -12.04
CA VAL A 42 -5.48 -0.24 -10.58
C VAL A 42 -6.81 -0.86 -10.13
N LEU A 43 -7.95 -0.34 -10.60
CA LEU A 43 -9.26 -0.88 -10.27
C LEU A 43 -9.44 -2.32 -10.76
N ALA A 44 -8.95 -2.64 -11.96
CA ALA A 44 -9.03 -3.98 -12.50
C ALA A 44 -8.21 -5.00 -11.69
N LEU A 45 -7.02 -4.61 -11.20
CA LEU A 45 -6.24 -5.44 -10.28
C LEU A 45 -6.96 -5.64 -8.94
N LYS A 46 -7.55 -4.57 -8.39
CA LYS A 46 -8.31 -4.64 -7.13
C LYS A 46 -9.47 -5.63 -7.25
N GLU A 47 -10.32 -5.46 -8.26
CA GLU A 47 -11.46 -6.34 -8.51
C GLU A 47 -11.00 -7.79 -8.76
N HIS A 48 -9.90 -7.99 -9.50
CA HIS A 48 -9.36 -9.32 -9.75
C HIS A 48 -8.97 -10.04 -8.45
N LEU A 49 -8.28 -9.34 -7.54
CA LEU A 49 -7.92 -9.86 -6.23
C LEU A 49 -9.13 -10.07 -5.34
N ALA A 50 -10.03 -9.08 -5.26
CA ALA A 50 -11.22 -9.15 -4.42
C ALA A 50 -12.13 -10.30 -4.84
N SER A 51 -12.36 -10.47 -6.14
CA SER A 51 -13.10 -11.60 -6.70
C SER A 51 -12.45 -12.94 -6.38
N GLY A 52 -11.11 -13.04 -6.52
CA GLY A 52 -10.35 -14.23 -6.13
C GLY A 52 -10.49 -14.57 -4.64
N MET A 53 -10.47 -13.57 -3.77
CA MET A 53 -10.64 -13.75 -2.32
C MET A 53 -12.07 -14.15 -1.94
N ARG A 54 -13.08 -13.52 -2.57
CA ARG A 54 -14.49 -13.93 -2.43
C ARG A 54 -14.70 -15.37 -2.85
N GLU A 55 -14.10 -15.80 -3.97
CA GLU A 55 -14.13 -17.19 -4.42
C GLU A 55 -13.45 -18.12 -3.40
N ALA A 56 -12.32 -17.70 -2.82
CA ALA A 56 -11.65 -18.46 -1.78
C ALA A 56 -12.54 -18.66 -0.55
N PHE A 57 -13.28 -17.63 -0.12
CA PHE A 57 -14.20 -17.72 1.02
C PHE A 57 -15.43 -18.61 0.78
N LYS A 58 -15.75 -18.98 -0.46
CA LYS A 58 -16.84 -19.95 -0.73
C LYS A 58 -16.59 -21.32 -0.12
N VAL A 59 -15.34 -21.70 0.17
CA VAL A 59 -15.06 -22.95 0.91
C VAL A 59 -15.63 -22.94 2.33
N LEU A 60 -15.92 -21.75 2.86
CA LEU A 60 -16.52 -21.54 4.17
C LEU A 60 -18.04 -21.35 4.08
N LYS A 61 -18.69 -21.72 2.97
CA LYS A 61 -20.13 -21.51 2.77
C LYS A 61 -20.95 -22.06 3.95
N GLY A 62 -21.75 -21.20 4.55
CA GLY A 62 -22.60 -21.53 5.71
C GLY A 62 -21.87 -21.49 7.06
N LYS A 63 -20.54 -21.31 7.08
CA LYS A 63 -19.77 -21.13 8.31
C LYS A 63 -19.84 -19.66 8.76
N THR A 64 -20.08 -19.49 10.05
CA THR A 64 -20.02 -18.21 10.76
C THR A 64 -19.03 -18.30 11.90
N PHE A 65 -18.50 -17.15 12.31
CA PHE A 65 -17.51 -17.03 13.35
C PHE A 65 -18.04 -16.12 14.45
N GLN A 66 -17.94 -16.56 15.70
CA GLN A 66 -18.35 -15.75 16.84
C GLN A 66 -17.23 -14.76 17.19
N VAL A 67 -17.48 -13.48 16.94
CA VAL A 67 -16.55 -12.37 17.17
C VAL A 67 -17.30 -11.29 17.94
N HIS A 68 -16.79 -10.88 19.10
CA HIS A 68 -17.43 -9.87 19.97
C HIS A 68 -18.94 -10.12 20.20
N GLN A 69 -19.30 -11.39 20.49
CA GLN A 69 -20.69 -11.86 20.71
C GLN A 69 -21.61 -11.79 19.47
N LYS A 70 -21.09 -11.53 18.28
CA LYS A 70 -21.85 -11.53 17.03
C LYS A 70 -21.35 -12.65 16.11
N MET A 71 -22.28 -13.26 15.37
CA MET A 71 -21.94 -14.22 14.33
C MET A 71 -21.65 -13.47 13.04
N MET A 72 -20.43 -13.60 12.53
CA MET A 72 -19.96 -12.89 11.35
C MET A 72 -19.49 -13.86 10.27
N HIS A 73 -19.55 -13.41 9.02
CA HIS A 73 -18.94 -14.10 7.87
C HIS A 73 -17.64 -13.41 7.49
N MET A 74 -16.72 -14.17 6.91
CA MET A 74 -15.53 -13.60 6.28
C MET A 74 -15.91 -12.98 4.95
N THR A 75 -15.47 -11.75 4.75
CA THR A 75 -15.82 -10.89 3.60
C THR A 75 -14.58 -10.11 3.16
N VAL A 76 -14.71 -9.29 2.12
CA VAL A 76 -13.61 -8.49 1.56
C VAL A 76 -14.04 -7.03 1.56
N GLU A 77 -13.17 -6.16 2.06
CA GLU A 77 -13.28 -4.70 1.98
C GLU A 77 -12.25 -4.19 0.96
N GLU A 78 -12.73 -3.51 -0.07
CA GLU A 78 -11.96 -3.01 -1.21
C GLU A 78 -11.54 -1.55 -1.04
N ASP A 79 -12.24 -0.80 -0.20
CA ASP A 79 -11.92 0.58 0.14
C ASP A 79 -11.71 0.72 1.66
N PRO A 80 -10.74 -0.01 2.24
CA PRO A 80 -10.54 -0.03 3.68
C PRO A 80 -9.94 1.27 4.20
N TYR A 81 -10.19 1.57 5.47
CA TYR A 81 -9.44 2.63 6.17
C TYR A 81 -7.93 2.32 6.22
N LEU A 82 -7.56 1.04 6.39
CA LEU A 82 -6.17 0.56 6.38
C LEU A 82 -5.75 0.23 4.94
N ASN A 83 -5.64 1.24 4.09
CA ASN A 83 -5.34 1.09 2.66
C ASN A 83 -3.86 1.25 2.27
N ALA A 84 -2.97 1.32 3.26
CA ALA A 84 -1.52 1.57 3.13
C ALA A 84 -1.11 2.99 2.70
N TYR A 85 -2.05 3.90 2.44
CA TYR A 85 -1.75 5.28 2.07
C TYR A 85 -1.77 6.19 3.29
N TRP A 86 -0.63 6.81 3.58
CA TRP A 86 -0.42 7.69 4.74
C TRP A 86 -0.25 9.17 4.35
N GLY A 87 -0.81 9.55 3.19
CA GLY A 87 -0.57 10.86 2.57
C GLY A 87 0.64 10.85 1.65
N GLY A 88 0.96 12.00 1.05
CA GLY A 88 2.08 12.12 0.12
C GLY A 88 3.46 12.06 0.78
N SER A 89 4.52 11.69 0.06
CA SER A 89 5.92 11.75 0.53
C SER A 89 6.19 11.02 1.86
N THR A 90 5.66 9.81 2.02
CA THR A 90 5.92 8.97 3.20
C THR A 90 6.53 7.62 2.82
N PHE A 91 7.36 7.07 3.71
CA PHE A 91 7.93 5.74 3.59
C PHE A 91 7.33 4.76 4.62
N GLU A 92 6.11 5.04 5.09
CA GLU A 92 5.51 4.35 6.26
C GLU A 92 5.22 2.86 6.04
N THR A 93 4.91 2.43 4.81
CA THR A 93 4.65 1.01 4.48
C THR A 93 5.50 0.55 3.32
N ILE A 94 5.90 -0.72 3.30
CA ILE A 94 6.69 -1.29 2.20
C ILE A 94 5.90 -1.24 0.90
N SER A 95 4.57 -1.38 0.97
CA SER A 95 3.67 -1.15 -0.17
C SER A 95 3.84 0.24 -0.77
N HIS A 96 3.85 1.28 0.07
CA HIS A 96 4.03 2.65 -0.38
C HIS A 96 5.42 2.89 -0.99
N GLN A 97 6.47 2.36 -0.36
CA GLN A 97 7.84 2.41 -0.89
C GLN A 97 7.96 1.70 -2.24
N SER A 98 7.31 0.55 -2.39
CA SER A 98 7.28 -0.23 -3.64
C SER A 98 6.64 0.58 -4.77
N VAL A 99 5.50 1.21 -4.51
CA VAL A 99 4.81 2.08 -5.47
C VAL A 99 5.68 3.27 -5.87
N ASN A 100 6.38 3.89 -4.92
CA ASN A 100 7.35 4.96 -5.22
C ASN A 100 8.51 4.45 -6.10
N MET A 101 8.92 3.19 -5.94
CA MET A 101 9.92 2.52 -6.79
C MET A 101 9.35 1.95 -8.10
N ARG A 102 8.13 2.34 -8.50
CA ARG A 102 7.45 1.85 -9.72
C ARG A 102 7.17 0.35 -9.71
N VAL A 103 7.04 -0.24 -8.52
CA VAL A 103 6.65 -1.64 -8.33
C VAL A 103 5.20 -1.67 -7.83
N PRO A 104 4.26 -2.30 -8.57
CA PRO A 104 2.88 -2.38 -8.12
C PRO A 104 2.84 -3.10 -6.78
N ALA A 105 2.03 -2.60 -5.86
CA ALA A 105 1.97 -3.13 -4.50
C ALA A 105 0.56 -3.13 -3.92
N ILE A 106 0.27 -4.17 -3.15
CA ILE A 106 -0.95 -4.27 -2.35
C ILE A 106 -0.57 -4.50 -0.89
N GLN A 107 -1.41 -4.03 0.04
CA GLN A 107 -1.37 -4.40 1.44
C GLN A 107 -2.60 -5.23 1.79
N LEU A 108 -2.42 -6.33 2.52
CA LEU A 108 -3.52 -7.14 3.03
C LEU A 108 -3.56 -7.03 4.54
N GLU A 109 -4.67 -6.58 5.12
CA GLU A 109 -4.90 -6.66 6.56
C GLU A 109 -5.85 -7.80 6.88
N ILE A 110 -5.29 -8.88 7.42
CA ILE A 110 -6.05 -10.11 7.69
C ILE A 110 -6.55 -10.07 9.14
N PRO A 111 -7.85 -10.18 9.44
CA PRO A 111 -8.35 -10.30 10.82
C PRO A 111 -7.76 -11.48 11.60
N HIS A 112 -7.69 -11.38 12.91
CA HIS A 112 -7.12 -12.43 13.77
C HIS A 112 -7.86 -13.77 13.63
N THR A 113 -9.19 -13.75 13.61
CA THR A 113 -10.00 -14.96 13.41
C THR A 113 -9.78 -15.56 12.03
N MET A 114 -9.59 -14.74 11.00
CA MET A 114 -9.25 -15.20 9.65
C MET A 114 -7.86 -15.82 9.57
N ARG A 115 -6.85 -15.24 10.24
CA ARG A 115 -5.51 -15.84 10.32
C ARG A 115 -5.55 -17.23 10.97
N LYS A 116 -6.31 -17.40 12.05
CA LYS A 116 -6.49 -18.71 12.69
C LYS A 116 -7.12 -19.73 11.74
N GLU A 117 -8.16 -19.34 11.02
CA GLU A 117 -8.80 -20.21 10.05
C GLU A 117 -7.87 -20.54 8.87
N LEU A 118 -7.07 -19.59 8.39
CA LEU A 118 -6.08 -19.84 7.34
C LEU A 118 -5.03 -20.88 7.77
N VAL A 119 -4.69 -20.95 9.06
CA VAL A 119 -3.75 -21.96 9.58
C VAL A 119 -4.40 -23.33 9.73
N SER A 120 -5.67 -23.38 10.17
CA SER A 120 -6.34 -24.64 10.50
C SER A 120 -7.10 -25.27 9.33
N ASN A 121 -7.44 -24.49 8.30
CA ASN A 121 -8.25 -24.92 7.16
C ASN A 121 -7.40 -24.94 5.87
N GLU A 122 -6.88 -26.12 5.55
CA GLU A 122 -6.01 -26.32 4.38
C GLU A 122 -6.70 -25.93 3.05
N ALA A 123 -8.01 -26.17 2.92
CA ALA A 123 -8.76 -25.82 1.72
C ALA A 123 -8.84 -24.30 1.53
N LEU A 124 -9.11 -23.56 2.62
CA LEU A 124 -9.09 -22.10 2.61
C LEU A 124 -7.69 -21.58 2.28
N PHE A 125 -6.66 -22.09 2.95
CA PHE A 125 -5.26 -21.70 2.69
C PHE A 125 -4.89 -21.85 1.21
N LYS A 126 -5.17 -23.01 0.62
CA LYS A 126 -4.87 -23.28 -0.80
C LYS A 126 -5.59 -22.30 -1.72
N LYS A 127 -6.87 -22.03 -1.47
CA LYS A 127 -7.65 -21.09 -2.30
C LYS A 127 -7.17 -19.65 -2.14
N PHE A 128 -6.86 -19.23 -0.90
CA PHE A 128 -6.30 -17.91 -0.61
C PHE A 128 -4.95 -17.71 -1.32
N ALA A 129 -4.03 -18.66 -1.19
CA ALA A 129 -2.74 -18.62 -1.87
C ALA A 129 -2.89 -18.64 -3.41
N THR A 130 -3.87 -19.38 -3.92
CA THR A 130 -4.20 -19.40 -5.36
C THR A 130 -4.68 -18.03 -5.84
N ALA A 131 -5.52 -17.34 -5.05
CA ALA A 131 -5.98 -15.99 -5.37
C ALA A 131 -4.78 -15.02 -5.45
N LEU A 132 -3.86 -15.05 -4.48
CA LEU A 132 -2.64 -14.23 -4.51
C LEU A 132 -1.77 -14.52 -5.74
N LEU A 133 -1.55 -15.80 -6.05
CA LEU A 133 -0.76 -16.21 -7.22
C LEU A 133 -1.40 -15.74 -8.53
N ASN A 134 -2.72 -15.83 -8.64
CA ASN A 134 -3.44 -15.37 -9.82
C ASN A 134 -3.39 -13.85 -9.96
N SER A 135 -3.55 -13.10 -8.86
CA SER A 135 -3.36 -11.64 -8.88
C SER A 135 -1.94 -11.22 -9.23
N TYR A 136 -0.92 -11.95 -8.75
CA TYR A 136 0.46 -11.75 -9.19
C TYR A 136 0.60 -11.96 -10.70
N LYS A 137 0.11 -13.09 -11.22
CA LYS A 137 0.18 -13.39 -12.66
C LYS A 137 -0.57 -12.35 -13.48
N TYR A 138 -1.76 -11.95 -13.04
CA TYR A 138 -2.56 -10.90 -13.65
C TYR A 138 -1.74 -9.63 -13.74
N CYS A 139 -1.31 -9.08 -12.59
CA CYS A 139 -0.50 -7.86 -12.51
C CYS A 139 0.72 -7.92 -13.42
N VAL A 140 1.53 -8.98 -13.34
CA VAL A 140 2.75 -9.12 -14.14
C VAL A 140 2.48 -9.22 -15.65
N SER A 141 1.30 -9.69 -16.05
CA SER A 141 0.90 -9.81 -17.46
C SER A 141 0.21 -8.57 -18.03
N THR A 142 -0.54 -7.84 -17.19
CA THR A 142 -1.39 -6.73 -17.63
C THR A 142 -0.78 -5.37 -17.36
N PHE A 143 -0.01 -5.20 -16.29
CA PHE A 143 0.56 -3.90 -15.94
C PHE A 143 1.57 -3.47 -16.99
N LYS A 144 1.17 -2.46 -17.77
CA LYS A 144 2.02 -1.84 -18.80
C LYS A 144 2.92 -0.80 -18.16
N SER A 145 3.67 -1.20 -17.13
CA SER A 145 4.74 -0.45 -16.44
C SER A 145 4.57 1.07 -16.54
N HIS A 146 4.02 1.74 -15.52
CA HIS A 146 4.00 3.21 -15.44
C HIS A 146 5.42 3.78 -15.58
N THR A 147 5.81 4.07 -16.83
CA THR A 147 7.21 4.32 -17.24
C THR A 147 7.45 5.79 -17.51
N ASN A 148 6.40 6.61 -17.61
CA ASN A 148 6.47 7.93 -18.24
C ASN A 148 6.15 9.14 -17.35
N LYS A 149 5.94 9.00 -16.03
CA LYS A 149 5.69 10.13 -15.08
C LYS A 149 6.48 9.99 -13.75
N PRO A 150 6.70 11.07 -12.97
CA PRO A 150 7.87 11.24 -12.09
C PRO A 150 8.07 10.16 -11.01
N SER A 151 9.28 10.09 -10.49
CA SER A 151 9.84 9.12 -9.52
C SER A 151 9.25 9.15 -8.09
N CYS A 152 8.12 9.83 -7.91
CA CYS A 152 7.58 10.18 -6.60
C CYS A 152 6.08 10.35 -6.78
N CYS A 153 5.24 9.96 -5.81
CA CYS A 153 3.86 10.49 -5.77
C CYS A 153 3.91 12.00 -5.97
N GLY A 154 2.96 12.58 -6.71
CA GLY A 154 2.87 14.00 -7.11
C GLY A 154 2.76 15.02 -5.96
N CYS A 155 3.38 14.70 -4.84
CA CYS A 155 3.42 15.37 -3.57
C CYS A 155 4.59 16.37 -3.50
N ALA A 156 5.35 16.52 -4.60
CA ALA A 156 6.35 17.58 -4.78
C ALA A 156 5.72 18.98 -4.74
N ASP A 157 4.39 19.10 -4.89
CA ASP A 157 3.68 20.38 -4.82
C ASP A 157 3.65 21.00 -3.40
N PHE A 158 4.15 20.30 -2.38
CA PHE A 158 4.31 20.84 -1.03
C PHE A 158 5.72 21.38 -0.74
N GLU A 159 6.64 21.28 -1.69
CA GLU A 159 7.94 21.92 -1.58
C GLU A 159 7.80 23.42 -1.89
N ASN A 160 7.65 24.24 -0.85
CA ASN A 160 8.00 25.66 -0.97
C ASN A 160 9.42 25.71 -1.54
N VAL A 161 9.57 26.26 -2.76
CA VAL A 161 10.85 26.41 -3.46
C VAL A 161 11.91 27.07 -2.57
N GLU A 162 11.53 28.04 -1.73
CA GLU A 162 12.43 28.68 -0.76
C GLU A 162 12.86 27.74 0.37
N GLY A 163 11.97 26.84 0.82
CA GLY A 163 12.26 25.84 1.86
C GLY A 163 13.29 24.82 1.39
N VAL A 164 13.16 24.37 0.14
CA VAL A 164 14.10 23.42 -0.49
C VAL A 164 15.46 24.07 -0.74
N GLU A 165 15.51 25.32 -1.24
CA GLU A 165 16.78 26.02 -1.44
C GLU A 165 17.51 26.31 -0.12
N SER A 166 16.77 26.64 0.93
CA SER A 166 17.32 26.89 2.26
C SER A 166 17.88 25.60 2.89
N ALA A 167 17.15 24.48 2.77
CA ALA A 167 17.60 23.17 3.23
C ALA A 167 18.79 22.63 2.41
N ARG A 168 18.79 22.81 1.07
CA ARG A 168 19.93 22.53 0.18
C ARG A 168 21.17 23.31 0.62
N SER A 169 21.00 24.60 0.92
CA SER A 169 22.08 25.47 1.38
C SER A 169 22.65 25.04 2.74
N LEU A 170 21.81 24.54 3.65
CA LEU A 170 22.21 24.02 4.97
C LEU A 170 22.97 22.70 4.87
N ILE A 171 22.54 21.77 4.01
CA ILE A 171 23.23 20.48 3.79
C ILE A 171 24.59 20.67 3.14
N LEU A 172 24.70 21.63 2.20
CA LEU A 172 25.96 21.95 1.52
C LEU A 172 26.95 22.76 2.38
N ARG A 173 26.48 23.45 3.43
CA ARG A 173 27.31 24.35 4.26
C ARG A 173 27.83 23.77 5.57
N LYS A 174 27.55 22.50 5.93
CA LYS A 174 28.18 21.91 7.11
C LYS A 174 29.68 21.74 6.87
N GLU A 175 30.48 22.52 7.61
CA GLU A 175 31.93 22.55 7.55
C GLU A 175 32.52 21.14 7.65
N GLY A 176 33.19 20.71 6.57
CA GLY A 176 33.93 19.45 6.52
C GLY A 176 33.18 18.31 5.81
N ARG A 177 33.22 18.38 4.47
CA ARG A 177 32.66 17.43 3.48
C ARG A 177 31.14 17.48 3.36
N PRO A 178 30.60 17.55 2.12
CA PRO A 178 29.16 17.54 1.92
C PRO A 178 28.60 16.18 2.37
N ALA A 179 27.47 16.21 3.10
CA ALA A 179 26.81 15.00 3.60
C ALA A 179 26.33 14.09 2.46
N CYS A 180 26.09 14.68 1.28
CA CYS A 180 25.71 14.01 0.04
C CYS A 180 26.73 14.35 -1.05
N LYS A 181 27.15 13.36 -1.83
CA LYS A 181 28.10 13.47 -2.93
C LYS A 181 27.42 13.81 -4.26
N THR A 182 26.12 13.53 -4.38
CA THR A 182 25.34 13.75 -5.62
C THR A 182 24.07 14.54 -5.36
N LEU A 183 23.49 15.07 -6.45
CA LEU A 183 22.19 15.75 -6.42
C LEU A 183 21.07 14.79 -5.98
N GLU A 184 21.08 13.56 -6.49
CA GLU A 184 20.12 12.51 -6.12
C GLU A 184 20.21 12.16 -4.63
N GLU A 185 21.42 12.05 -4.07
CA GLU A 185 21.61 11.81 -2.63
C GLU A 185 21.10 12.99 -1.79
N THR A 186 21.24 14.21 -2.31
CA THR A 186 20.74 15.43 -1.64
C THR A 186 19.22 15.47 -1.65
N GLU A 187 18.58 15.14 -2.77
CA GLU A 187 17.12 15.09 -2.89
C GLU A 187 16.52 13.98 -2.02
N LEU A 188 17.17 12.82 -1.94
CA LEU A 188 16.77 11.74 -1.04
C LEU A 188 16.85 12.18 0.43
N MET A 189 17.96 12.82 0.84
CA MET A 189 18.14 13.29 2.21
C MET A 189 17.13 14.37 2.61
N LEU A 190 16.77 15.28 1.69
CA LEU A 190 15.75 16.31 1.92
C LEU A 190 14.36 15.70 2.12
N ARG A 191 14.03 14.66 1.35
CA ARG A 191 12.77 13.92 1.51
C ARG A 191 12.70 13.21 2.86
N GLU A 192 13.78 12.56 3.28
CA GLU A 192 13.86 11.91 4.59
C GLU A 192 13.71 12.93 5.73
N LEU A 193 14.36 14.10 5.62
CA LEU A 193 14.21 15.17 6.62
C LEU A 193 12.77 15.68 6.69
N HIS A 194 12.13 15.94 5.55
CA HIS A 194 10.72 16.34 5.51
C HIS A 194 9.78 15.26 6.05
N HIS A 195 10.07 13.99 5.78
CA HIS A 195 9.33 12.87 6.33
C HIS A 195 9.46 12.81 7.87
N ILE A 196 10.67 12.99 8.41
CA ILE A 196 10.91 13.07 9.85
C ILE A 196 10.17 14.26 10.46
N GLU A 197 10.25 15.45 9.87
CA GLU A 197 9.53 16.63 10.36
C GLU A 197 8.02 16.40 10.41
N ARG A 198 7.45 15.86 9.33
CA ARG A 198 6.03 15.52 9.27
C ARG A 198 5.64 14.51 10.33
N THR A 199 6.33 13.37 10.39
CA THR A 199 6.03 12.33 11.38
C THR A 199 6.20 12.81 12.81
N THR A 200 7.12 13.74 13.08
CA THR A 200 7.28 14.33 14.42
C THR A 200 6.19 15.36 14.74
N SER A 201 5.71 16.10 13.74
CA SER A 201 4.61 17.07 13.89
C SER A 201 3.23 16.41 13.96
N GLU A 202 3.01 15.31 13.23
CA GLU A 202 1.74 14.59 13.13
C GLU A 202 1.57 13.53 14.24
N LYS A 203 2.66 13.08 14.89
CA LYS A 203 2.62 12.19 16.08
C LYS A 203 2.34 12.92 17.41
N GLN A 204 1.78 14.13 17.38
CA GLN A 204 1.02 14.66 18.51
C GLN A 204 -0.39 14.04 18.52
N ILE A 205 -0.48 12.74 18.78
CA ILE A 205 -1.70 12.04 19.19
C ILE A 205 -1.38 11.18 20.40
#